data_AF-B8M242-F1
#
_entry.id   AF-B8M242-F1
#
_cell.length_a   1.000
_cell.length_b   1.000
_cell.length_c   1.000
_cell.angle_alpha   90.00
_cell.angle_beta   90.00
_cell.angle_gamma   90.00
#
_symmetry.space_group_name_H-M   'P 1'
#
loop_
_entity.id
_entity.type
_entity.pdbx_description
1 polymer ?
#
loop_
_entity_poly.entity_id
_entity_poly.type
_entity_poly.pdbx_seq_one_letter_code
_entity_poly.pdbx_strand_id
1 'polypeptide(L)'
;MYPGCPTPQRGIAAYTISPNRQNPNAGALHAAIFNTFRRFRHQVLYFAPPFIIAYAAMNWAVEKNEYLNSKPGRLAAGVEE
;
A
#
# COMPACT_ATOMS: atom_id res chain seq x y z
N MET A 1 26.38 29.81 -11.57
CA MET A 1 26.50 28.36 -11.38
C MET A 1 26.41 28.12 -9.88
N TYR A 2 25.31 27.59 -9.36
CA TYR A 2 25.16 27.36 -7.91
C TYR A 2 26.03 26.17 -7.49
N PRO A 3 26.97 26.32 -6.54
CA PRO A 3 28.02 25.32 -6.26
C PRO A 3 27.55 24.04 -5.53
N GLY A 4 26.26 23.71 -5.56
CA GLY A 4 25.68 22.56 -4.83
C GLY A 4 24.90 21.56 -5.68
N CYS A 5 24.75 21.78 -6.99
CA CYS A 5 24.04 20.85 -7.88
C CYS A 5 25.01 20.24 -8.90
N PRO A 6 25.02 18.90 -9.08
CA PRO A 6 25.88 18.24 -10.08
C PRO A 6 25.53 18.61 -11.52
N THR A 7 24.34 19.17 -11.78
CA THR A 7 23.95 19.64 -13.10
C THR A 7 23.91 21.17 -13.16
N PRO A 8 24.52 21.80 -14.19
CA PRO A 8 24.48 23.25 -14.34
C PRO A 8 23.06 23.72 -14.69
N GLN A 9 22.39 24.38 -13.75
CA GLN A 9 21.09 25.00 -13.98
C GLN A 9 21.28 26.41 -14.54
N ARG A 10 20.83 26.63 -15.78
CA ARG A 10 20.88 27.91 -16.49
C ARG A 10 19.54 28.15 -17.17
N GLY A 11 19.00 29.36 -17.05
CA GLY A 11 17.79 29.77 -17.78
C GLY A 11 16.44 29.32 -17.19
N ILE A 12 16.41 28.82 -15.94
CA ILE A 12 15.16 28.44 -15.28
C ILE A 12 14.68 29.62 -14.42
N ALA A 13 13.53 30.18 -14.75
CA ALA A 13 12.83 31.18 -13.93
C ALA A 13 11.69 30.51 -13.16
N ALA A 14 11.66 30.67 -11.85
CA ALA A 14 10.61 30.15 -10.98
C ALA A 14 9.81 31.32 -10.38
N TYR A 15 8.48 31.20 -10.43
CA TYR A 15 7.56 32.20 -9.89
C TYR A 15 6.69 31.57 -8.82
N THR A 16 6.41 32.32 -7.75
CA THR A 16 5.55 31.88 -6.66
C THR A 16 4.75 33.06 -6.11
N ILE A 17 3.64 32.77 -5.41
CA ILE A 17 2.76 33.74 -4.78
C ILE A 17 2.90 33.61 -3.26
N SER A 18 2.88 34.72 -2.53
CA SER A 18 2.89 34.72 -1.06
C SER A 18 1.82 33.78 -0.47
N PRO A 19 2.16 32.91 0.50
CA PRO A 19 1.20 31.99 1.12
C PRO A 19 -0.01 32.69 1.75
N ASN A 20 0.18 33.90 2.29
CA ASN A 20 -0.89 34.70 2.90
C ASN A 20 -1.96 35.17 1.89
N ARG A 21 -1.68 35.02 0.58
CA ARG A 21 -2.63 35.36 -0.51
C ARG A 21 -3.20 34.13 -1.22
N GLN A 22 -2.90 32.93 -0.76
CA GLN A 22 -3.45 31.68 -1.29
C GLN A 22 -4.53 31.15 -0.34
N ASN A 23 -5.53 30.45 -0.89
CA ASN A 23 -6.41 29.64 -0.08
C ASN A 23 -5.79 28.23 0.07
N PRO A 24 -5.38 27.82 1.28
CA PRO A 24 -4.59 26.61 1.49
C PRO A 24 -5.34 25.32 1.14
N ASN A 25 -6.68 25.32 1.20
CA ASN A 25 -7.51 24.14 0.97
C ASN A 25 -8.35 24.24 -0.32
N ALA A 26 -8.08 25.22 -1.18
CA ALA A 26 -8.84 25.38 -2.43
C ALA A 26 -8.74 24.11 -3.29
N GLY A 27 -9.89 23.52 -3.60
CA GLY A 27 -9.98 22.31 -4.42
C GLY A 27 -9.44 21.04 -3.75
N ALA A 28 -9.07 21.08 -2.47
CA ALA A 28 -8.44 19.96 -1.78
C ALA A 28 -9.30 18.69 -1.79
N LEU A 29 -10.62 18.77 -1.59
CA LEU A 29 -11.51 17.60 -1.60
C LEU A 29 -11.59 16.94 -2.98
N HIS A 30 -11.87 17.73 -4.02
CA HIS A 30 -11.95 17.25 -5.39
C HIS A 30 -10.58 16.68 -5.84
N ALA A 31 -9.50 17.43 -5.61
CA ALA A 31 -8.16 16.98 -5.95
C ALA A 31 -7.74 15.74 -5.15
N ALA A 32 -8.04 15.68 -3.85
CA ALA A 32 -7.68 14.55 -3.00
C ALA A 32 -8.35 13.27 -3.47
N ILE A 33 -9.66 13.26 -3.72
CA ILE A 33 -10.38 12.04 -4.10
C ILE A 33 -9.84 11.47 -5.42
N PHE A 34 -9.83 12.28 -6.48
CA PHE A 34 -9.43 11.80 -7.81
C PHE A 34 -7.93 11.52 -7.92
N ASN A 35 -7.08 12.35 -7.31
CA ASN A 35 -5.64 12.14 -7.36
C ASN A 35 -5.22 10.94 -6.50
N THR A 36 -5.86 10.72 -5.36
CA THR A 36 -5.58 9.55 -4.50
C THR A 36 -6.00 8.27 -5.18
N PHE A 37 -7.20 8.20 -5.77
CA PHE A 37 -7.62 7.03 -6.53
C PHE A 37 -6.69 6.75 -7.72
N ARG A 38 -6.33 7.79 -8.48
CA ARG A 38 -5.37 7.68 -9.60
C ARG A 38 -4.02 7.12 -9.13
N ARG A 39 -3.50 7.54 -7.97
CA ARG A 39 -2.23 7.01 -7.42
C ARG A 39 -2.40 5.57 -6.92
N PHE A 40 -3.49 5.28 -6.21
CA PHE A 40 -3.78 3.97 -5.65
C PHE A 40 -3.86 2.88 -6.74
N ARG A 41 -4.59 3.13 -7.84
CA ARG A 41 -4.75 2.14 -8.92
C ARG A 41 -3.43 1.73 -9.58
N HIS A 42 -2.41 2.59 -9.56
CA HIS A 42 -1.10 2.27 -10.13
C HIS A 42 -0.24 1.43 -9.18
N GLN A 43 -0.62 1.33 -7.90
CA GLN A 43 0.14 0.64 -6.87
C GLN A 43 -0.55 -0.63 -6.36
N VAL A 44 -1.88 -0.68 -6.41
CA VAL A 44 -2.68 -1.77 -5.83
C VAL A 44 -2.25 -3.15 -6.31
N LEU A 45 -1.86 -3.30 -7.58
CA LEU A 45 -1.45 -4.60 -8.11
C LEU A 45 -0.06 -5.06 -7.65
N TYR A 46 0.77 -4.19 -7.10
CA TYR A 46 2.07 -4.61 -6.57
C TYR A 46 1.95 -5.25 -5.19
N PHE A 47 1.02 -4.77 -4.36
CA PHE A 47 0.89 -5.23 -2.99
C PHE A 47 -0.35 -6.08 -2.73
N ALA A 48 -1.47 -5.85 -3.42
CA ALA A 48 -2.69 -6.61 -3.16
C ALA A 48 -2.51 -8.11 -3.42
N PRO A 49 -1.88 -8.58 -4.52
CA PRO A 49 -1.68 -10.01 -4.73
C PRO A 49 -0.91 -10.72 -3.60
N PRO A 50 0.28 -10.26 -3.16
CA PRO A 50 0.98 -10.94 -2.06
C PRO A 50 0.20 -10.88 -0.74
N PHE A 51 -0.53 -9.80 -0.46
CA PHE A 51 -1.36 -9.74 0.77
C PHE A 51 -2.54 -10.71 0.73
N ILE A 52 -3.21 -10.85 -0.41
CA ILE A 52 -4.32 -11.80 -0.58
C ILE A 52 -3.79 -13.23 -0.40
N ILE A 53 -2.66 -13.57 -1.02
CA ILE A 53 -2.03 -14.89 -0.89
C ILE A 53 -1.66 -15.17 0.56
N ALA A 54 -1.02 -14.21 1.24
CA ALA A 54 -0.62 -14.36 2.64
C ALA A 54 -1.84 -14.60 3.55
N TYR A 55 -2.92 -13.84 3.35
CA TYR A 55 -4.15 -14.00 4.13
C TYR A 55 -4.82 -15.35 3.88
N ALA A 56 -4.89 -15.80 2.62
CA ALA A 56 -5.45 -17.10 2.28
C ALA A 56 -4.62 -18.26 2.88
N ALA A 57 -3.29 -18.19 2.78
CA ALA A 57 -2.39 -19.18 3.36
C ALA A 57 -2.50 -19.23 4.88
N MET A 58 -2.63 -18.07 5.53
CA MET A 58 -2.84 -17.97 6.97
C MET A 58 -4.15 -18.62 7.40
N ASN A 59 -5.28 -18.32 6.73
CA ASN A 59 -6.56 -18.94 7.05
C ASN A 59 -6.52 -20.46 6.89
N TRP A 60 -5.94 -20.94 5.78
CA TRP A 60 -5.74 -22.36 5.56
C TRP A 60 -4.90 -23.01 6.68
N ALA A 61 -3.83 -22.35 7.11
CA ALA A 61 -2.98 -22.85 8.19
C ALA A 61 -3.71 -22.88 9.53
N VAL A 62 -4.52 -21.86 9.84
CA VAL A 62 -5.33 -21.80 11.07
C VAL A 62 -6.39 -22.91 11.07
N GLU A 63 -7.18 -23.04 10.01
CA GLU A 63 -8.22 -24.07 9.90
C GLU A 63 -7.61 -25.48 9.99
N LYS A 64 -6.46 -25.70 9.33
CA LYS A 64 -5.75 -26.97 9.39
C LYS A 64 -5.23 -27.26 10.79
N ASN A 65 -4.70 -26.26 11.49
CA ASN A 65 -4.21 -26.41 12.85
C ASN A 65 -5.34 -26.76 13.83
N GLU A 66 -6.47 -26.04 13.74
CA GLU A 66 -7.67 -26.33 14.55
C GLU A 66 -8.22 -27.73 14.25
N TYR A 67 -8.28 -28.11 12.97
CA TYR A 67 -8.71 -29.44 12.58
C TYR A 67 -7.82 -30.52 13.20
N LEU A 68 -6.50 -30.42 13.10
CA LEU A 68 -5.57 -31.42 13.66
C LEU A 68 -5.68 -31.54 15.19
N ASN A 69 -5.94 -30.43 15.89
CA ASN A 69 -6.13 -30.44 17.34
C ASN A 69 -7.54 -30.88 17.78
N SER A 70 -8.48 -30.98 16.84
CA SER A 70 -9.85 -31.45 17.10
C SER A 70 -9.92 -32.98 17.30
N LYS A 71 -11.03 -33.46 17.88
CA LYS A 71 -11.28 -34.90 18.03
C LYS A 71 -11.26 -35.68 16.70
N PRO A 72 -11.97 -35.24 15.63
CA PRO A 72 -11.92 -35.94 14.35
C PRO A 72 -10.53 -35.85 13.70
N GLY A 73 -9.78 -34.76 13.89
CA GLY A 73 -8.41 -34.65 13.38
C GLY A 73 -7.42 -35.58 14.07
N ARG A 74 -7.55 -35.80 15.39
CA ARG A 74 -6.77 -36.82 16.10
C ARG A 74 -7.08 -38.25 15.64
N LEU A 75 -8.34 -38.53 15.31
CA LEU A 75 -8.73 -39.82 14.72
C LEU A 75 -8.18 -39.99 13.29
N ALA A 76 -8.21 -38.92 12.49
CA ALA A 76 -7.71 -38.92 11.11
C ALA A 76 -6.17 -38.89 10.99
N ALA A 77 -5.47 -38.37 12.00
CA ALA A 77 -4.00 -38.37 12.05
C ALA A 77 -3.39 -39.70 12.51
N GLY A 78 -4.23 -40.68 12.86
CA GLY A 78 -3.78 -41.99 13.29
C GLY A 78 -3.48 -42.03 14.80
N VAL A 79 -4.43 -42.55 15.56
CA VAL A 79 -4.08 -43.66 16.45
C VAL A 79 -3.75 -44.83 15.52
N GLU A 80 -2.53 -44.80 14.97
CA GLU A 80 -1.85 -45.98 14.44
C GLU A 80 -1.16 -46.59 15.67
N GLU A 81 -1.88 -47.49 16.35
CA GLU A 81 -1.28 -48.62 17.06
C GLU A 81 -1.42 -49.86 16.18
#